data_AF-A0A7S1WLT0-F1
#
_entry.id   AF-A0A7S1WLT0-F1
#
_cell.length_a   1.000
_cell.length_b   1.000
_cell.length_c   1.000
_cell.angle_alpha   90.00
_cell.angle_beta   90.00
_cell.angle_gamma   90.00
#
_symmetry.space_group_name_H-M   'P 1'
#
loop_
_entity.id
_entity.type
_entity.pdbx_description
1 polymer ?
#
loop_
_entity_poly.entity_id
_entity_poly.type
_entity_poly.pdbx_seq_one_letter_code
_entity_poly.pdbx_strand_id
1 'polypeptide(L)'
;VTGWLAVVNVLYWREAALLWVLWPVVGWDFLAACAFGVAPLSPCGVLGTLLAHLFGPAEPHWKPAGPKRCAWAIGFLLVNACALGLLLELRALAIAAVLACNAATWAESALGFCAGCWMWNTLAAPRIGQQACQECKT
;
A
#
# COMPACT_ATOMS: atom_id res chain seq x y z
N VAL A 1 -9.82 2.53 -4.89
CA VAL A 1 -10.76 1.74 -5.72
C VAL A 1 -10.48 0.23 -5.64
N THR A 2 -9.28 -0.23 -5.98
CA THR A 2 -8.88 -1.66 -5.93
C THR A 2 -9.07 -2.30 -4.55
N GLY A 3 -8.76 -1.58 -3.46
CA GLY A 3 -8.99 -2.06 -2.10
C GLY A 3 -10.45 -2.37 -1.77
N TRP A 4 -11.39 -1.55 -2.25
CA TRP A 4 -12.83 -1.78 -2.05
C TRP A 4 -13.35 -2.96 -2.87
N LEU A 5 -12.86 -3.11 -4.11
CA LEU A 5 -13.17 -4.30 -4.92
C LEU A 5 -12.70 -5.58 -4.23
N ALA A 6 -11.51 -5.57 -3.62
CA ALA A 6 -11.01 -6.69 -2.84
C ALA A 6 -11.88 -6.98 -1.60
N VAL A 7 -12.31 -5.95 -0.85
CA VAL A 7 -13.21 -6.12 0.30
C VAL A 7 -14.53 -6.75 -0.13
N VAL A 8 -15.17 -6.20 -1.16
CA VAL A 8 -16.45 -6.73 -1.66
C VAL A 8 -16.29 -8.17 -2.17
N ASN A 9 -15.18 -8.47 -2.84
CA ASN A 9 -14.90 -9.83 -3.31
C ASN A 9 -14.75 -10.82 -2.15
N VAL A 10 -13.98 -10.48 -1.11
CA VAL A 10 -13.75 -11.37 0.04
C VAL A 10 -15.00 -11.57 0.90
N LEU A 11 -15.82 -10.52 1.05
CA LEU A 11 -17.02 -10.56 1.89
C LEU A 11 -18.24 -11.14 1.20
N TYR A 12 -18.47 -10.77 -0.07
CA TYR A 12 -19.73 -11.02 -0.78
C TYR A 12 -19.55 -11.88 -2.04
N TRP A 13 -18.79 -11.42 -3.04
CA TRP A 13 -18.81 -12.02 -4.38
C TRP A 13 -18.08 -13.37 -4.48
N ARG A 14 -16.96 -13.54 -3.77
CA ARG A 14 -16.13 -14.76 -3.76
C ARG A 14 -15.72 -15.23 -5.15
N GLU A 15 -15.49 -14.30 -6.06
CA GLU A 15 -15.12 -14.60 -7.44
C GLU A 15 -13.62 -14.90 -7.52
N ALA A 16 -13.29 -16.11 -7.99
CA ALA A 16 -11.91 -16.52 -8.20
C ALA A 16 -11.21 -15.67 -9.28
N ALA A 17 -11.95 -15.27 -10.32
CA ALA A 17 -11.40 -14.42 -11.37
C ALA A 17 -10.88 -13.07 -10.85
N LEU A 18 -11.58 -12.47 -9.88
CA LEU A 18 -11.15 -11.22 -9.25
C LEU A 18 -9.84 -11.39 -8.47
N LEU A 19 -9.62 -12.55 -7.83
CA LEU A 19 -8.34 -12.85 -7.19
C LEU A 19 -7.22 -12.92 -8.22
N TRP A 20 -7.41 -13.69 -9.30
CA TRP A 20 -6.39 -13.90 -10.33
C TRP A 20 -6.05 -12.65 -11.13
N VAL A 21 -6.90 -11.62 -11.12
CA VAL A 21 -6.63 -10.34 -11.77
C VAL A 21 -6.10 -9.31 -10.77
N LEU A 22 -6.78 -9.11 -9.63
CA LEU A 22 -6.41 -8.05 -8.68
C LEU A 22 -5.10 -8.35 -7.96
N TRP A 23 -4.87 -9.59 -7.54
CA TRP A 23 -3.67 -9.95 -6.79
C TRP A 23 -2.37 -9.69 -7.57
N PRO A 24 -2.18 -10.17 -8.82
CA PRO A 24 -0.93 -9.92 -9.53
C PRO A 24 -0.75 -8.44 -9.86
N VAL A 25 -1.81 -7.72 -10.21
CA VAL A 25 -1.73 -6.28 -10.53
C VAL A 25 -1.31 -5.48 -9.29
N VAL A 26 -2.03 -5.64 -8.18
CA VAL A 26 -1.76 -4.86 -6.95
C VAL A 26 -0.48 -5.33 -6.26
N GLY A 27 -0.21 -6.65 -6.26
CA GLY A 27 1.00 -7.23 -5.74
C GLY A 27 2.25 -6.76 -6.50
N TRP A 28 2.18 -6.72 -7.84
CA TRP A 28 3.24 -6.15 -8.65
C TRP A 28 3.45 -4.67 -8.38
N ASP A 29 2.37 -3.90 -8.29
CA ASP A 29 2.43 -2.46 -8.04
C ASP A 29 3.17 -2.14 -6.73
N PHE A 30 2.83 -2.84 -5.63
CA PHE A 30 3.53 -2.68 -4.35
C PHE A 30 4.98 -3.16 -4.40
N LEU A 31 5.27 -4.27 -5.09
CA LEU A 31 6.63 -4.80 -5.23
C LEU A 31 7.52 -3.84 -6.02
N ALA A 32 7.03 -3.38 -7.18
CA ALA A 32 7.73 -2.43 -8.03
C ALA A 32 7.98 -1.11 -7.30
N ALA A 33 6.97 -0.59 -6.60
CA ALA A 33 7.10 0.63 -5.81
C ALA A 33 8.11 0.47 -4.66
N CYS A 34 8.10 -0.67 -3.97
CA CYS A 34 9.06 -0.98 -2.91
C CYS A 34 10.51 -1.05 -3.43
N ALA A 35 10.74 -1.74 -4.55
CA ALA A 35 12.08 -1.99 -5.08
C ALA A 35 12.66 -0.80 -5.86
N PHE A 36 11.87 -0.22 -6.76
CA PHE A 36 12.33 0.76 -7.75
C PHE A 36 11.71 2.15 -7.57
N GLY A 37 10.60 2.25 -6.82
CA GLY A 37 9.79 3.46 -6.73
C GLY A 37 8.59 3.44 -7.67
N VAL A 38 7.79 4.51 -7.64
CA VAL A 38 6.46 4.56 -8.29
C VAL A 38 6.48 4.60 -9.81
N ALA A 39 7.53 5.13 -10.43
CA ALA A 39 7.62 5.26 -11.88
C ALA A 39 8.96 4.69 -12.38
N PRO A 40 9.00 3.95 -13.52
CA PRO A 40 7.90 3.67 -14.47
C PRO A 40 7.16 2.33 -14.25
N LEU A 41 7.56 1.52 -13.27
CA LEU A 41 7.18 0.10 -13.22
C LEU A 41 5.90 -0.22 -12.44
N SER A 42 5.38 0.74 -11.67
CA SER A 42 4.14 0.60 -10.91
C SER A 42 2.98 1.24 -11.72
N PRO A 43 2.10 0.45 -12.36
CA PRO A 43 1.07 1.00 -13.24
C PRO A 43 0.11 1.97 -12.52
N CYS A 44 -0.26 1.66 -11.27
CA CYS A 44 -1.10 2.56 -10.49
C CYS A 44 -0.30 3.78 -10.00
N GLY A 45 0.98 3.61 -9.70
CA GLY A 45 1.89 4.70 -9.33
C GLY A 45 2.14 5.69 -10.47
N VAL A 46 2.31 5.19 -11.70
CA VAL A 46 2.43 6.01 -12.92
C VAL A 46 1.14 6.77 -13.18
N LEU A 47 -0.01 6.10 -13.09
CA LEU A 47 -1.31 6.77 -13.23
C LEU A 47 -1.51 7.85 -12.15
N GLY A 48 -1.17 7.56 -10.90
CA GLY A 48 -1.22 8.52 -9.80
C GLY A 48 -0.30 9.72 -10.03
N THR A 49 0.90 9.48 -10.54
CA THR A 49 1.87 10.53 -10.88
C THR A 49 1.34 11.40 -12.02
N LEU A 50 0.78 10.80 -13.07
CA LEU A 50 0.15 11.51 -14.18
C LEU A 50 -1.02 12.39 -13.68
N LEU A 51 -1.91 11.84 -12.86
CA LEU A 51 -3.03 12.58 -12.29
C LEU A 51 -2.55 13.74 -11.40
N ALA A 52 -1.50 13.54 -10.61
CA ALA A 52 -0.90 14.59 -9.80
C ALA A 52 -0.28 15.70 -10.67
N HIS A 53 0.30 15.38 -11.82
CA HIS A 53 0.79 16.40 -12.76
C HIS A 53 -0.34 17.12 -13.51
N LEU A 54 -1.45 16.45 -13.82
CA LEU A 54 -2.57 17.02 -14.56
C LEU A 54 -3.52 17.87 -13.69
N PHE A 55 -3.76 17.43 -12.45
CA PHE A 55 -4.78 18.02 -11.56
C PHE A 55 -4.23 18.48 -10.21
N GLY A 56 -2.96 18.20 -9.91
CA GLY A 56 -2.34 18.59 -8.66
C GLY A 56 -1.83 20.04 -8.66
N PRO A 57 -1.31 20.49 -7.51
CA PRO A 57 -0.70 21.81 -7.37
C PRO A 57 0.53 21.97 -8.27
N ALA A 58 0.81 23.21 -8.68
CA ALA A 58 1.92 23.53 -9.58
C ALA A 58 3.29 23.13 -9.00
N GLU A 59 3.45 23.15 -7.67
CA GLU A 59 4.64 22.67 -6.98
C GLU A 59 4.41 21.29 -6.36
N PRO A 60 5.16 20.26 -6.76
CA PRO A 60 5.05 18.93 -6.17
C PRO A 60 5.65 18.91 -4.77
N HIS A 61 4.86 18.45 -3.79
CA HIS A 61 5.34 18.18 -2.45
C HIS A 61 6.09 16.84 -2.40
N TRP A 62 7.42 16.91 -2.34
CA TRP A 62 8.27 15.72 -2.35
C TRP A 62 8.36 15.08 -0.97
N LYS A 63 8.09 13.77 -0.92
CA LYS A 63 8.18 12.96 0.29
C LYS A 63 9.41 12.06 0.29
N PRO A 64 10.02 11.79 1.47
CA PRO A 64 11.19 10.91 1.55
C PRO A 64 10.87 9.48 1.11
N ALA A 65 11.75 8.89 0.30
CA ALA A 65 11.53 7.59 -0.32
C ALA A 65 11.57 6.40 0.66
N GLY A 66 12.44 6.43 1.67
CA GLY A 66 12.63 5.32 2.62
C GLY A 66 11.33 4.92 3.35
N PRO A 67 10.68 5.84 4.08
CA PRO A 67 9.41 5.59 4.75
C PRO A 67 8.31 5.09 3.79
N LYS A 68 8.25 5.62 2.57
CA LYS A 68 7.24 5.23 1.59
C LYS A 68 7.48 3.82 1.03
N ARG A 69 8.74 3.44 0.82
CA ARG A 69 9.12 2.05 0.48
C ARG A 69 8.73 1.07 1.59
N CYS A 70 8.86 1.46 2.86
CA CYS A 70 8.38 0.67 3.98
C CYS A 70 6.85 0.47 3.94
N ALA A 71 6.09 1.52 3.63
CA ALA A 71 4.63 1.42 3.46
C ALA A 71 4.25 0.46 2.33
N TRP A 72 4.93 0.52 1.18
CA TRP A 72 4.70 -0.41 0.07
C TRP A 72 5.07 -1.85 0.41
N ALA A 73 6.12 -2.07 1.20
CA ALA A 73 6.47 -3.40 1.69
C ALA A 73 5.36 -3.98 2.59
N ILE A 74 4.78 -3.18 3.50
CA ILE A 74 3.62 -3.61 4.31
C ILE A 74 2.43 -3.96 3.41
N GLY A 75 2.13 -3.10 2.42
CA GLY A 75 1.07 -3.35 1.44
C GLY A 75 1.28 -4.66 0.68
N PHE A 76 2.51 -4.91 0.22
CA PHE A 76 2.87 -6.17 -0.44
C PHE A 76 2.63 -7.38 0.46
N LEU A 77 3.05 -7.33 1.73
CA LEU A 77 2.83 -8.42 2.68
C LEU A 77 1.34 -8.67 2.92
N LEU A 78 0.54 -7.63 3.11
CA LEU A 78 -0.91 -7.76 3.33
C LEU A 78 -1.65 -8.32 2.11
N VAL A 79 -1.29 -7.88 0.91
CA VAL A 79 -1.89 -8.40 -0.34
C VAL A 79 -1.57 -9.88 -0.54
N ASN A 80 -0.32 -10.29 -0.27
CA ASN A 80 0.06 -11.70 -0.35
C ASN A 80 -0.56 -12.54 0.77
N ALA A 81 -0.67 -12.01 2.00
CA ALA A 81 -1.38 -12.68 3.09
C ALA A 81 -2.87 -12.87 2.76
N CYS A 82 -3.49 -11.89 2.09
CA CYS A 82 -4.86 -11.99 1.62
C CYS A 82 -5.01 -13.12 0.59
N ALA A 83 -4.17 -13.14 -0.44
CA ALA A 83 -4.20 -14.17 -1.48
C ALA A 83 -3.91 -15.56 -0.92
N LEU A 84 -2.91 -15.69 -0.05
CA LEU A 84 -2.59 -16.95 0.63
C LEU A 84 -3.75 -17.41 1.51
N GLY A 85 -4.40 -16.51 2.24
CA GLY A 85 -5.58 -16.81 3.04
C GLY A 85 -6.75 -17.33 2.20
N LEU A 86 -6.92 -16.83 0.98
CA LEU A 86 -7.93 -17.35 0.05
C LEU A 86 -7.54 -18.71 -0.54
N LEU A 87 -6.27 -18.90 -0.92
CA LEU A 87 -5.76 -20.16 -1.49
C LEU A 87 -5.76 -21.31 -0.48
N LEU A 88 -5.51 -21.02 0.80
CA LEU A 88 -5.52 -21.99 1.89
C LEU A 88 -6.89 -22.11 2.57
N GLU A 89 -7.93 -21.47 2.03
CA GLU A 89 -9.28 -21.41 2.60
C GLU A 89 -9.34 -20.83 4.04
N LEU A 90 -8.28 -20.15 4.48
CA LEU A 90 -8.19 -19.41 5.75
C LEU A 90 -8.86 -18.04 5.64
N ARG A 91 -10.20 -18.05 5.54
CA ARG A 91 -10.99 -16.85 5.29
C ARG A 91 -10.75 -15.72 6.29
N ALA A 92 -10.55 -16.04 7.56
CA ALA A 92 -10.26 -15.05 8.60
C ALA A 92 -8.98 -14.25 8.31
N LEU A 93 -7.93 -14.93 7.82
CA LEU A 93 -6.68 -14.29 7.42
C LEU A 93 -6.91 -13.34 6.23
N ALA A 94 -7.66 -13.79 5.22
CA ALA A 94 -7.97 -12.97 4.06
C ALA A 94 -8.76 -11.70 4.43
N ILE A 95 -9.78 -11.84 5.28
CA ILE A 95 -10.57 -10.72 5.79
C ILE A 95 -9.69 -9.78 6.62
N ALA A 96 -8.90 -10.30 7.54
CA ALA A 96 -8.02 -9.49 8.37
C ALA A 96 -7.02 -8.69 7.53
N ALA A 97 -6.38 -9.34 6.55
CA ALA A 97 -5.39 -8.71 5.68
C ALA A 97 -6.00 -7.59 4.81
N VAL A 98 -7.15 -7.84 4.17
CA VAL A 98 -7.80 -6.84 3.31
C VAL A 98 -8.33 -5.66 4.11
N LEU A 99 -8.91 -5.90 5.30
CA LEU A 99 -9.39 -4.84 6.17
C LEU A 99 -8.24 -4.03 6.76
N ALA A 100 -7.15 -4.68 7.20
CA ALA A 100 -5.96 -3.99 7.70
C ALA A 100 -5.34 -3.10 6.62
N CYS A 101 -5.25 -3.58 5.38
CA CYS A 101 -4.71 -2.79 4.26
C CYS A 101 -5.58 -1.55 3.96
N ASN A 102 -6.90 -1.72 3.95
CA ASN A 102 -7.82 -0.60 3.73
C ASN A 102 -7.82 0.39 4.90
N ALA A 103 -7.80 -0.10 6.14
CA ALA A 103 -7.73 0.73 7.34
C ALA A 103 -6.44 1.55 7.39
N ALA A 104 -5.29 0.95 7.05
CA ALA A 104 -4.01 1.66 6.98
C ALA A 104 -4.01 2.75 5.88
N THR A 105 -4.55 2.44 4.70
CA THR A 105 -4.67 3.41 3.60
C THR A 105 -5.62 4.56 3.94
N TRP A 106 -6.73 4.23 4.62
CA TRP A 106 -7.69 5.21 5.10
C TRP A 106 -7.07 6.10 6.19
N ALA A 107 -6.37 5.53 7.16
CA ALA A 107 -5.69 6.30 8.20
C ALA A 107 -4.63 7.25 7.61
N GLU A 108 -3.89 6.82 6.59
CA GLU A 108 -2.93 7.67 5.89
C GLU A 108 -3.62 8.86 5.20
N SER A 109 -4.79 8.63 4.59
CA SER A 109 -5.49 9.66 3.82
C SER A 109 -6.36 10.59 4.69
N ALA A 110 -6.97 10.06 5.75
CA ALA A 110 -7.96 10.77 6.57
C ALA A 110 -7.35 11.38 7.83
N LEU A 111 -6.38 10.71 8.45
CA LEU A 111 -5.76 11.13 9.71
C LEU A 111 -4.33 11.65 9.52
N GLY A 112 -3.75 11.55 8.32
CA GLY A 112 -2.34 11.86 8.06
C GLY A 112 -1.37 10.83 8.67
N PHE A 113 -1.88 9.74 9.22
CA PHE A 113 -1.07 8.71 9.88
C PHE A 113 -0.68 7.59 8.91
N CYS A 114 0.59 7.54 8.52
CA CYS A 114 1.13 6.45 7.70
C CYS A 114 1.80 5.39 8.58
N ALA A 115 1.25 4.18 8.60
CA ALA A 115 1.81 3.05 9.33
C ALA A 115 3.26 2.72 8.91
N GLY A 116 3.59 2.87 7.62
CA GLY A 116 4.95 2.67 7.12
C GLY A 116 5.96 3.69 7.65
N CYS A 117 5.57 4.97 7.72
CA CYS A 117 6.41 6.00 8.32
C CYS A 117 6.62 5.80 9.82
N TRP A 118 5.57 5.42 10.55
CA TRP A 118 5.67 5.08 11.97
C TRP A 118 6.64 3.91 12.20
N MET A 119 6.49 2.85 11.42
CA MET A 119 7.34 1.66 11.52
C MET A 119 8.79 1.95 11.12
N TRP A 120 9.00 2.75 10.07
CA TRP A 120 10.32 3.22 9.65
C TRP A 120 11.01 4.06 10.74
N ASN A 121 10.31 5.03 11.31
CA ASN A 121 10.84 5.91 12.35
C ASN A 121 11.16 5.15 13.65
N THR A 122 10.39 4.11 13.95
CA THR A 122 10.59 3.29 15.16
C THR A 122 11.70 2.26 14.98
N LEU A 123 11.83 1.68 13.78
CA LEU A 123 12.73 0.54 13.55
C LEU A 123 13.97 0.90 12.73
N ALA A 124 13.80 1.50 11.55
CA ALA A 124 14.89 1.66 10.59
C ALA A 124 15.73 2.91 10.86
N ALA A 125 15.07 4.07 11.01
CA ALA A 125 15.74 5.36 11.14
C ALA A 125 16.74 5.43 12.32
N PRO A 126 16.42 4.93 13.54
CA PRO A 126 17.37 4.96 14.65
C PRO A 126 18.60 4.07 14.44
N ARG A 127 18.43 2.98 13.69
CA ARG A 127 19.51 2.01 13.42
C ARG A 127 20.46 2.48 12.33
N ILE A 128 19.97 3.29 11.40
CA ILE A 128 20.74 3.79 10.25
C ILE A 128 21.25 5.23 10.53
N GLY A 129 20.92 5.81 11.68
CA GLY A 129 21.32 7.18 12.04
C GLY A 129 20.66 8.27 11.17
N GLN A 130 19.53 7.95 10.53
CA GLN A 130 18.78 8.92 9.73
C GLN A 130 17.79 9.71 10.59
N GLN A 131 17.53 10.96 10.20
CA GLN A 131 16.49 11.77 10.84
C GLN A 131 15.10 11.14 10.62
N ALA A 132 14.28 11.14 11.67
CA ALA A 132 12.92 10.65 11.59
C ALA A 132 12.07 11.50 10.63
N CYS A 133 11.23 10.84 9.84
CA CYS A 133 10.25 11.47 8.99
C CYS A 133 9.28 12.31 9.85
N GLN A 134 9.16 13.61 9.55
CA GLN A 134 8.33 14.53 10.34
C GLN A 134 6.84 14.48 9.98
N GLU A 135 6.47 13.86 8.85
CA GLU A 135 5.07 13.87 8.40
C GLU A 135 4.11 13.10 9.32
N CYS A 136 4.59 12.08 10.04
CA CYS A 136 3.76 11.31 10.99
C CYS A 136 3.88 11.79 12.44
N LYS A 137 4.37 13.01 12.66
CA LYS A 137 4.38 13.67 13.98
C LYS A 137 3.18 14.60 14.20
N THR A 138 2.35 14.77 13.18
CA THR A 138 1.10 15.54 13.25
C THR A 138 -0.05 14.58 13.53
#